data_AF-A0A937SIR6-F1
#
_entry.id   AF-A0A937SIR6-F1
#
_cell.length_a   1.000
_cell.length_b   1.000
_cell.length_c   1.000
_cell.angle_alpha   90.00
_cell.angle_beta   90.00
_cell.angle_gamma   90.00
#
_symmetry.space_group_name_H-M   'P 1'
#
loop_
_entity.id
_entity.type
_entity.pdbx_description
1 polymer ?
#
loop_
_entity_poly.entity_id
_entity_poly.type
_entity_poly.pdbx_seq_one_letter_code
_entity_poly.pdbx_strand_id
1 'polypeptide(L)'
;REVVDPEIGMSIIELGLIREVKIEPEQVQMKMILTTPFCPYGPAMLEMTRSKASESAGKPAVIELGMEMWDPSMMEEGAGAAWGF
;
A
#
# COMPACT_ATOMS: atom_id res chain seq x y z
N ARG A 1 3.31 7.51 4.03
CA ARG A 1 2.26 7.27 5.04
C ARG A 1 1.02 8.14 4.84
N GLU A 2 0.94 8.96 3.78
CA GLU A 2 -0.22 9.84 3.51
C GLU A 2 -1.41 9.12 2.86
N VAL A 3 -1.21 7.93 2.30
CA VAL A 3 -2.30 7.14 1.70
C VAL A 3 -2.89 6.24 2.77
N VAL A 4 -4.21 6.34 2.92
CA VAL A 4 -5.02 5.70 3.97
C VAL A 4 -6.10 4.87 3.29
N ASP A 5 -6.34 3.66 3.83
CA ASP A 5 -7.46 2.82 3.45
C ASP A 5 -8.74 3.39 4.08
N PRO A 6 -9.74 3.85 3.30
CA PRO A 6 -10.95 4.45 3.84
C PRO A 6 -11.89 3.44 4.52
N GLU A 7 -11.75 2.14 4.26
CA GLU A 7 -12.55 1.09 4.91
C GLU A 7 -12.01 0.80 6.32
N ILE A 8 -10.69 0.78 6.48
CA ILE A 8 -10.02 0.44 7.74
C ILE A 8 -9.61 1.68 8.55
N GLY A 9 -9.42 2.82 7.89
CA GLY A 9 -9.01 4.08 8.51
C GLY A 9 -7.53 4.16 8.89
N MET A 10 -6.68 3.31 8.31
CA MET A 10 -5.23 3.23 8.61
C MET A 10 -4.38 3.38 7.35
N SER A 11 -3.10 3.75 7.50
CA SER A 11 -2.21 3.88 6.34
C SER A 11 -1.97 2.53 5.68
N ILE A 12 -1.88 2.51 4.34
CA ILE A 12 -1.49 1.31 3.58
C ILE A 12 -0.12 0.75 3.98
N ILE A 13 0.73 1.58 4.60
CA ILE A 13 2.04 1.18 5.12
C ILE A 13 1.87 0.45 6.46
N GLU A 14 1.08 1.02 7.37
CA GLU A 14 0.79 0.41 8.68
C GLU A 14 0.04 -0.92 8.53
N LEU A 15 -0.82 -1.00 7.53
CA LEU A 15 -1.52 -2.22 7.14
C LEU A 15 -0.60 -3.25 6.45
N GLY A 16 0.65 -2.91 6.11
CA GLY A 16 1.55 -3.84 5.43
C GLY A 16 1.11 -4.20 4.00
N LEU A 17 0.33 -3.33 3.34
CA LEU A 17 -0.16 -3.56 1.99
C LEU A 17 0.95 -3.43 0.94
N ILE A 18 2.02 -2.69 1.25
CA ILE A 18 3.19 -2.58 0.39
C ILE A 18 4.13 -3.75 0.66
N ARG A 19 4.25 -4.66 -0.30
CA ARG A 19 5.04 -5.91 -0.17
C ARG A 19 6.48 -5.73 -0.61
N GLU A 20 6.69 -4.91 -1.63
CA GLU A 20 8.01 -4.67 -2.17
C GLU A 20 8.10 -3.25 -2.74
N VAL A 21 9.25 -2.62 -2.54
CA VAL A 21 9.61 -1.35 -3.18
C VAL A 21 11.00 -1.51 -3.78
N LYS A 22 11.08 -1.37 -5.10
CA LYS A 22 12.32 -1.39 -5.88
C LYS A 22 12.50 -0.03 -6.54
N ILE A 23 13.57 0.66 -6.16
CA ILE A 23 13.93 1.97 -6.71
C ILE A 23 14.97 1.73 -7.81
N GLU A 24 14.56 1.91 -9.06
CA GLU A 24 15.45 1.75 -10.21
C GLU A 24 15.92 3.11 -10.74
N PRO A 25 16.93 3.14 -11.64
CA PRO A 25 17.41 4.38 -12.24
C PRO A 25 16.33 5.16 -12.97
N GLU A 26 15.39 4.48 -13.65
CA GLU A 26 14.38 5.11 -14.51
C GLU A 26 13.00 5.23 -13.84
N GLN A 27 12.65 4.29 -12.96
CA GLN A 27 11.33 4.23 -12.34
C GLN A 27 11.35 3.59 -10.95
N VAL A 28 10.26 3.75 -10.21
CA VAL A 28 10.01 3.00 -8.97
C VAL A 28 9.02 1.89 -9.27
N GLN A 29 9.38 0.65 -8.98
CA GLN A 29 8.49 -0.49 -9.04
C GLN A 29 8.03 -0.82 -7.62
N MET A 30 6.73 -0.94 -7.42
CA MET A 30 6.16 -1.31 -6.13
C MET A 30 5.18 -2.44 -6.29
N LYS A 31 5.18 -3.37 -5.33
CA LYS A 31 4.18 -4.42 -5.23
C LYS A 31 3.26 -4.11 -4.07
N MET A 32 1.96 -4.03 -4.36
CA MET A 32 0.92 -3.71 -3.38
C MET A 32 -0.15 -4.80 -3.37
N ILE A 33 -0.73 -5.08 -2.21
CA ILE A 33 -1.91 -5.95 -2.06
C ILE A 33 -3.10 -5.13 -1.56
N LEU A 34 -4.30 -5.69 -1.64
CA LEU A 34 -5.51 -5.08 -1.08
C LEU A 34 -5.96 -5.87 0.14
N THR A 35 -6.58 -5.15 1.08
CA THR A 35 -7.26 -5.71 2.24
C THR A 35 -8.39 -6.65 1.81
N THR A 36 -9.09 -6.31 0.73
CA THR A 36 -10.10 -7.16 0.09
C THR A 36 -9.95 -7.18 -1.44
N PRO A 37 -10.15 -8.32 -2.12
CA PRO A 37 -9.90 -8.48 -3.56
C PRO A 37 -10.84 -7.68 -4.47
N PHE A 38 -11.96 -7.19 -3.94
CA PHE A 38 -12.97 -6.44 -4.68
C PHE A 38 -13.25 -5.05 -4.07
N CYS A 39 -12.29 -4.50 -3.33
CA CYS A 39 -12.43 -3.17 -2.74
C CYS A 39 -12.77 -2.13 -3.83
N PRO A 40 -13.92 -1.43 -3.74
CA PRO A 40 -14.29 -0.41 -4.73
C PRO A 40 -13.31 0.76 -4.75
N TYR A 41 -12.60 0.98 -3.64
CA TYR A 41 -11.57 2.02 -3.49
C TYR A 41 -10.18 1.57 -3.93
N GLY A 42 -9.97 0.28 -4.24
CA GLY A 42 -8.69 -0.28 -4.65
C GLY A 42 -8.02 0.51 -5.79
N PRO A 43 -8.71 0.78 -6.92
CA PRO A 43 -8.13 1.56 -8.03
C PRO A 43 -7.70 2.98 -7.62
N ALA A 44 -8.51 3.66 -6.81
CA ALA A 44 -8.20 5.00 -6.33
C ALA A 44 -6.99 5.00 -5.38
N MET A 45 -6.90 4.01 -4.48
CA MET A 45 -5.75 3.85 -3.59
C MET A 45 -4.47 3.57 -4.37
N LEU A 46 -4.53 2.70 -5.39
CA LEU A 46 -3.39 2.42 -6.27
C LEU A 46 -2.93 3.69 -6.98
N GLU A 47 -3.85 4.49 -7.52
CA GLU A 47 -3.50 5.74 -8.21
C GLU A 47 -2.89 6.78 -7.25
N MET A 48 -3.47 6.98 -6.07
CA MET A 48 -2.93 7.87 -5.04
C MET A 48 -1.52 7.43 -4.62
N THR A 49 -1.34 6.13 -4.38
CA THR A 49 -0.04 5.55 -4.00
C THR A 49 0.99 5.76 -5.10
N ARG A 50 0.59 5.53 -6.36
CA ARG A 50 1.47 5.73 -7.52
C ARG A 50 1.89 7.18 -7.66
N SER A 51 0.94 8.11 -7.57
CA SER A 51 1.20 9.55 -7.67
C SER A 51 2.15 10.01 -6.58
N LYS A 52 1.88 9.64 -5.31
CA LYS A 52 2.73 10.01 -4.17
C LYS A 52 4.11 9.40 -4.23
N ALA A 53 4.24 8.12 -4.60
CA ALA A 53 5.55 7.50 -4.78
C ALA A 53 6.34 8.14 -5.92
N SER A 54 5.65 8.52 -6.99
CA SER A 54 6.28 9.19 -8.13
C SER A 54 6.79 10.57 -7.77
N GLU A 55 5.99 11.36 -7.05
CA GLU A 55 6.36 12.68 -6.53
C GLU A 55 7.53 12.58 -5.55
N SER A 56 7.46 11.63 -4.60
CA SER A 56 8.50 11.43 -3.59
C SER A 56 9.84 10.96 -4.18
N ALA A 57 9.80 10.15 -5.24
CA ALA A 57 11.01 9.64 -5.88
C ALA A 57 11.54 10.53 -7.02
N GLY A 58 10.76 11.52 -7.46
CA GLY A 58 11.07 12.34 -8.64
C GLY A 58 11.12 11.54 -9.95
N LYS A 59 10.46 10.38 -10.00
CA LYS A 59 10.49 9.41 -11.11
C LYS A 59 9.14 8.77 -11.30
N PRO A 60 8.79 8.25 -12.49
CA PRO A 60 7.57 7.50 -12.67
C PRO A 60 7.51 6.29 -11.73
N ALA A 61 6.34 6.05 -11.13
CA ALA A 61 6.08 4.86 -10.33
C ALA A 61 5.13 3.91 -11.06
N VAL A 62 5.40 2.62 -10.92
CA VAL A 62 4.57 1.51 -11.41
C VAL A 62 4.19 0.66 -10.21
N ILE A 63 2.91 0.35 -10.10
CA ILE A 63 2.39 -0.51 -9.03
C ILE A 63 1.85 -1.79 -9.64
N GLU A 64 2.35 -2.91 -9.14
CA GLU A 64 1.82 -4.25 -9.43
C GLU A 64 0.92 -4.69 -8.28
N LEU A 65 -0.31 -5.08 -8.62
CA LEU A 65 -1.24 -5.65 -7.65
C LEU A 65 -0.93 -7.13 -7.42
N GLY A 66 -0.55 -7.47 -6.20
CA GLY A 66 -0.37 -8.86 -5.78
C GLY A 66 -1.71 -9.57 -5.55
N MET A 67 -1.74 -10.87 -5.80
CA MET A 67 -2.90 -11.74 -5.53
C MET A 67 -2.89 -12.34 -4.12
N GLU A 68 -1.94 -11.93 -3.27
CA GLU A 68 -1.83 -12.41 -1.90
C GLU A 68 -2.98 -11.86 -1.05
N MET A 69 -3.63 -12.74 -0.28
CA MET A 69 -4.66 -12.35 0.67
C MET A 69 -4.00 -11.65 1.86
N TRP A 70 -4.48 -10.44 2.16
CA TRP A 70 -4.04 -9.70 3.32
C TRP A 70 -4.46 -10.40 4.62
N ASP A 71 -3.61 -10.35 5.63
CA ASP A 71 -3.87 -10.86 6.98
C ASP A 71 -3.47 -9.80 8.02
N PRO A 72 -4.21 -9.63 9.13
CA PRO A 72 -3.87 -8.67 10.19
C PRO A 72 -2.47 -8.86 10.79
N SER A 73 -1.90 -10.06 10.75
CA SER A 73 -0.50 -10.29 11.17
C SER A 73 0.54 -9.61 10.28
N MET A 74 0.14 -9.12 9.09
CA MET A 74 1.02 -8.36 8.19
C MET A 74 1.17 -6.89 8.59
N MET A 75 0.38 -6.40 9.55
CA MET A 75 0.47 -5.02 10.04
C MET A 75 1.83 -4.75 10.70
N GLU A 76 2.34 -3.52 10.61
CA GLU A 76 3.57 -3.12 11.31
C GLU A 76 3.43 -3.38 12.83
N GLU A 77 4.51 -3.81 13.49
CA GLU A 77 4.52 -4.03 14.94
C GLU A 77 4.06 -2.77 15.69
N GLY A 78 3.00 -2.89 16.49
CA GLY A 78 2.37 -1.78 17.21
C GLY A 78 1.21 -1.09 16.48
N ALA A 79 1.03 -1.30 15.16
CA ALA A 79 -0.17 -0.82 14.45
C ALA A 79 -1.43 -1.61 14.88
N GLY A 80 -1.27 -2.89 15.22
CA GLY A 80 -2.33 -3.75 15.74
C GLY A 80 -2.86 -3.37 17.13
N ALA A 81 -2.18 -2.48 17.86
CA ALA A 81 -2.57 -2.09 19.22
C ALA A 81 -3.96 -1.41 19.27
N ALA A 82 -4.34 -0.68 18.20
CA ALA A 82 -5.67 -0.09 18.07
C ALA A 82 -6.78 -1.14 17.76
N TRP A 83 -6.38 -2.32 17.28
CA TRP A 83 -7.25 -3.44 16.91
C TRP A 83 -7.27 -4.56 17.95
N GLY A 84 -6.55 -4.41 19.07
CA GLY A 84 -6.63 -5.31 20.23
C GLY A 84 -5.66 -6.50 20.21
N PHE A 85 -4.58 -6.43 19.43
CA PHE A 85 -3.47 -7.39 19.44
C PHE A 85 -2.20 -6.78 20.04
#